data_AF-A0A1F8PE72-F1
#
_entry.id   AF-A0A1F8PE72-F1
#
_cell.length_a   1.000
_cell.length_b   1.000
_cell.length_c   1.000
_cell.angle_alpha   90.00
_cell.angle_beta   90.00
_cell.angle_gamma   90.00
#
_symmetry.space_group_name_H-M   'P 1'
#
loop_
_entity.id
_entity.type
_entity.pdbx_description
1 polymer ?
#
loop_
_entity_poly.entity_id
_entity_poly.type
_entity_poly.pdbx_seq_one_letter_code
_entity_poly.pdbx_strand_id
1 'polypeptide(L)'
;VSPTIKNVLIDEVVPGKHISLKFQATVMAGEGDAVIKVLEDMPKTNKGGYVLVVEGAIPTKDGGVYGVFGEKNGKSVPMAERVEALAKDALAIIALGTCAAYGGIAAGKPNPGGYTGTDKFLESRKISKPLVNLPGCPPHPDWFVGTVASVLLLGLPKPEDLDELKRPKVFYGNLIHENCPRRAYFDEGKFARKFGEPGCLNELGCKGPVTHADCSLRMWNHGTNWCIGAGSPCIGCCEPGFPDLVAPFYQKLDDANMPTIGKLQG
;
A
#
# COMPACT_ATOMS: atom_id res chain seq x y z
N VAL A 1 -8.73 12.11 -12.92
CA VAL A 1 -9.75 11.10 -13.26
C VAL A 1 -10.05 10.31 -12.01
N SER A 2 -11.33 10.08 -11.69
CA SER A 2 -11.74 9.21 -10.59
C SER A 2 -12.09 7.86 -11.19
N PRO A 3 -11.14 6.91 -11.23
CA PRO A 3 -11.34 5.64 -11.88
C PRO A 3 -12.33 4.82 -11.04
N THR A 4 -13.22 4.13 -11.74
CA THR A 4 -14.17 3.23 -11.11
C THR A 4 -13.63 1.81 -11.14
N ILE A 5 -14.22 0.92 -10.34
CA ILE A 5 -13.89 -0.51 -10.42
C ILE A 5 -14.16 -1.08 -11.83
N LYS A 6 -15.09 -0.50 -12.59
CA LYS A 6 -15.36 -0.93 -13.96
C LYS A 6 -14.13 -0.78 -14.85
N ASN A 7 -13.34 0.29 -14.69
CA ASN A 7 -12.10 0.50 -15.45
C ASN A 7 -11.05 -0.59 -15.20
N VAL A 8 -11.12 -1.31 -14.08
CA VAL A 8 -10.21 -2.41 -13.77
C VAL A 8 -10.78 -3.75 -14.24
N LEU A 9 -12.10 -3.92 -14.21
CA LEU A 9 -12.76 -5.21 -14.47
C LEU A 9 -13.22 -5.41 -15.92
N ILE A 10 -13.75 -4.38 -16.56
CA ILE A 10 -14.49 -4.51 -17.83
C ILE A 10 -14.19 -3.40 -18.84
N ASP A 11 -13.89 -2.19 -18.37
CA ASP A 11 -13.66 -1.02 -19.20
C ASP A 11 -12.16 -0.73 -19.36
N GLU A 12 -11.85 0.19 -20.26
CA GLU A 12 -10.49 0.66 -20.48
C GLU A 12 -9.97 1.45 -19.28
N VAL A 13 -8.71 1.20 -18.90
CA VAL A 13 -7.99 2.01 -17.90
C VAL A 13 -7.46 3.29 -18.54
N VAL A 14 -6.93 3.15 -19.76
CA VAL A 14 -6.53 4.24 -20.65
C VAL A 14 -7.00 3.90 -22.07
N PRO A 15 -7.23 4.88 -22.96
CA PRO A 15 -7.80 4.63 -24.28
C PRO A 15 -7.08 3.49 -25.04
N GLY A 16 -7.86 2.48 -25.43
CA GLY A 16 -7.40 1.29 -26.15
C GLY A 16 -6.63 0.27 -25.31
N LYS A 17 -6.55 0.41 -23.98
CA LYS A 17 -5.84 -0.55 -23.11
C LYS A 17 -6.71 -1.02 -21.94
N HIS A 18 -6.90 -2.34 -21.90
CA HIS A 18 -7.61 -3.07 -20.85
C HIS A 18 -6.63 -3.81 -19.94
N ILE A 19 -7.04 -4.06 -18.70
CA ILE A 19 -6.37 -5.02 -17.82
C ILE A 19 -7.05 -6.38 -18.00
N SER A 20 -6.25 -7.44 -18.13
CA SER A 20 -6.77 -8.81 -17.95
C SER A 20 -6.48 -9.26 -16.52
N LEU A 21 -7.47 -9.11 -15.64
CA LEU A 21 -7.36 -9.56 -14.24
C LEU A 21 -7.48 -11.08 -14.19
N LYS A 22 -6.35 -11.78 -14.35
CA LYS A 22 -6.31 -13.25 -14.48
C LYS A 22 -6.73 -13.98 -13.21
N PHE A 23 -6.43 -13.41 -12.05
CA PHE A 23 -6.75 -13.99 -10.75
C PHE A 23 -6.99 -12.87 -9.75
N GLN A 24 -8.14 -12.88 -9.09
CA GLN A 24 -8.46 -12.05 -7.93
C GLN A 24 -9.58 -12.75 -7.16
N ALA A 25 -9.28 -13.20 -5.95
CA ALA A 25 -10.13 -14.15 -5.21
C ALA A 25 -11.49 -13.59 -4.76
N THR A 26 -11.68 -12.28 -4.78
CA THR A 26 -12.91 -11.62 -4.30
C THR A 26 -13.97 -11.47 -5.39
N VAL A 27 -13.58 -11.21 -6.64
CA VAL A 27 -14.53 -10.86 -7.72
C VAL A 27 -14.48 -11.80 -8.92
N MET A 28 -13.53 -12.74 -8.97
CA MET A 28 -13.48 -13.69 -10.08
C MET A 28 -14.66 -14.66 -10.06
N ALA A 29 -15.12 -15.08 -11.24
CA ALA A 29 -16.28 -15.97 -11.36
C ALA A 29 -16.00 -17.43 -10.97
N GLY A 30 -14.75 -17.88 -11.09
CA GLY A 30 -14.38 -19.27 -10.80
C GLY A 30 -13.88 -19.47 -9.36
N GLU A 31 -13.79 -20.72 -8.94
CA GLU A 31 -13.33 -21.11 -7.60
C GLU A 31 -12.53 -22.42 -7.63
N GLY A 32 -11.87 -22.75 -6.51
CA GLY A 32 -11.14 -24.00 -6.31
C GLY A 32 -9.95 -24.22 -7.26
N ASP A 33 -9.68 -25.49 -7.57
CA ASP A 33 -8.49 -25.91 -8.32
C ASP A 33 -8.40 -25.29 -9.72
N ALA A 34 -9.55 -25.02 -10.36
CA ALA A 34 -9.59 -24.45 -11.70
C ALA A 34 -8.93 -23.06 -11.75
N VAL A 35 -9.20 -22.21 -10.76
CA VAL A 35 -8.63 -20.86 -10.70
C VAL A 35 -7.22 -20.84 -10.12
N ILE A 36 -6.91 -21.75 -9.19
CA ILE A 36 -5.54 -21.94 -8.69
C ILE A 36 -4.62 -22.37 -9.83
N LYS A 37 -5.09 -23.24 -10.73
CA LYS A 37 -4.33 -23.64 -11.91
C LYS A 37 -4.00 -22.45 -12.82
N VAL A 38 -4.93 -21.53 -13.04
CA VAL A 38 -4.66 -20.30 -13.82
C VAL A 38 -3.50 -19.52 -13.20
N LEU A 39 -3.52 -19.34 -11.89
CA LEU A 39 -2.45 -18.66 -11.16
C LEU A 39 -1.11 -19.41 -11.29
N GLU A 40 -1.10 -20.73 -11.08
CA GLU A 40 0.10 -21.57 -11.17
C GLU A 40 0.71 -21.67 -12.57
N ASP A 41 -0.09 -21.48 -13.62
CA ASP A 41 0.37 -21.53 -15.00
C ASP A 41 0.93 -20.19 -15.50
N MET A 42 0.70 -19.08 -14.80
CA MET A 42 1.20 -17.75 -15.20
C MET A 42 2.73 -17.71 -15.39
N PRO A 43 3.55 -18.25 -14.46
CA PRO A 43 5.01 -18.30 -14.64
C PRO A 43 5.47 -19.11 -15.87
N LYS A 44 4.66 -20.08 -16.31
CA LYS A 44 4.99 -20.99 -17.43
C LYS A 44 4.55 -20.42 -18.77
N THR A 45 3.35 -19.85 -18.80
CA THR A 45 2.66 -19.44 -20.04
C THR A 45 2.88 -17.97 -20.37
N ASN A 46 3.21 -17.13 -19.38
CA ASN A 46 3.35 -15.69 -19.56
C ASN A 46 4.56 -15.12 -18.80
N LYS A 47 5.67 -15.86 -18.77
CA LYS A 47 6.91 -15.46 -18.10
C LYS A 47 7.36 -14.06 -18.51
N GLY A 48 7.53 -13.17 -17.54
CA GLY A 48 7.90 -11.77 -17.74
C GLY A 48 6.80 -10.89 -18.34
N GLY A 49 5.58 -11.42 -18.54
CA GLY A 49 4.47 -10.75 -19.20
C GLY A 49 3.31 -10.36 -18.27
N TYR A 50 3.44 -10.54 -16.95
CA TYR A 50 2.41 -10.19 -15.96
C TYR A 50 2.97 -9.34 -14.81
N VAL A 51 2.10 -8.50 -14.26
CA VAL A 51 2.36 -7.78 -13.01
C VAL A 51 1.74 -8.58 -11.86
N LEU A 52 2.51 -8.84 -10.82
CA LEU A 52 2.01 -9.44 -9.59
C LEU A 52 1.58 -8.33 -8.64
N VAL A 53 0.31 -8.29 -8.26
CA VAL A 53 -0.17 -7.40 -7.19
C VAL A 53 -0.27 -8.23 -5.92
N VAL A 54 0.43 -7.79 -4.86
CA VAL A 54 0.39 -8.40 -3.53
C VAL A 54 -0.45 -7.52 -2.63
N GLU A 55 -1.49 -8.08 -2.02
CA GLU A 55 -2.31 -7.44 -1.00
C GLU A 55 -2.17 -8.22 0.32
N GLY A 56 -1.93 -7.51 1.42
CA GLY A 56 -1.68 -8.11 2.74
C GLY A 56 -0.21 -8.41 3.01
N ALA A 57 0.15 -8.49 4.30
CA ALA A 57 1.49 -8.83 4.75
C ALA A 57 1.74 -10.32 4.58
N ILE A 58 2.99 -10.71 4.33
CA ILE A 58 3.36 -12.10 4.03
C ILE A 58 3.81 -12.78 5.33
N PRO A 59 3.06 -13.75 5.89
CA PRO A 59 3.52 -14.52 7.04
C PRO A 59 4.60 -15.51 6.63
N THR A 60 5.69 -15.54 7.40
CA THR A 60 6.85 -16.40 7.10
C THR A 60 7.21 -17.37 8.22
N LYS A 61 6.68 -17.16 9.43
CA LYS A 61 6.93 -18.05 10.57
C LYS A 61 6.14 -19.35 10.45
N ASP A 62 6.65 -20.41 11.07
CA ASP A 62 5.99 -21.72 11.17
C ASP A 62 5.56 -22.27 9.80
N GLY A 63 6.44 -22.09 8.80
CA GLY A 63 6.19 -22.51 7.42
C GLY A 63 5.17 -21.64 6.66
N GLY A 64 4.79 -20.47 7.19
CA GLY A 64 3.81 -19.57 6.58
C GLY A 64 2.36 -20.00 6.78
N VAL A 65 2.08 -20.92 7.70
CA VAL A 65 0.74 -21.49 7.94
C VAL A 65 -0.31 -20.44 8.35
N TYR A 66 0.13 -19.29 8.87
CA TYR A 66 -0.76 -18.19 9.28
C TYR A 66 -1.42 -17.44 8.12
N GLY A 67 -0.98 -17.68 6.88
CA GLY A 67 -1.62 -17.15 5.69
C GLY A 67 -1.49 -18.15 4.57
N VAL A 68 -2.57 -18.90 4.33
CA VAL A 68 -2.65 -19.89 3.26
C VAL A 68 -3.74 -19.48 2.28
N PHE A 69 -3.52 -19.74 0.99
CA PHE A 69 -4.57 -19.55 0.00
C PHE A 69 -4.51 -20.61 -1.10
N GLY A 70 -5.68 -21.19 -1.36
CA GLY A 70 -5.82 -22.37 -2.21
C GLY A 70 -5.17 -23.62 -1.62
N GLU A 71 -5.33 -24.71 -2.36
CA GLU A 71 -4.79 -26.02 -2.00
C GLU A 71 -4.00 -26.61 -3.16
N LYS A 72 -3.19 -27.61 -2.85
CA LYS A 72 -2.55 -28.48 -3.82
C LYS A 72 -2.58 -29.91 -3.27
N ASN A 73 -3.28 -30.80 -3.97
CA ASN A 73 -3.49 -32.19 -3.53
C ASN A 73 -4.09 -32.27 -2.10
N GLY A 74 -5.10 -31.44 -1.81
CA GLY A 74 -5.80 -31.42 -0.51
C GLY A 74 -5.00 -30.85 0.66
N LYS A 75 -3.90 -30.12 0.38
CA LYS A 75 -3.09 -29.43 1.40
C LYS A 75 -3.08 -27.93 1.11
N SER A 76 -3.33 -27.13 2.13
CA SER A 76 -3.25 -25.67 2.04
C SER A 76 -1.86 -25.22 1.62
N VAL A 77 -1.79 -24.22 0.73
CA VAL A 77 -0.52 -23.67 0.25
C VAL A 77 -0.27 -22.31 0.91
N PRO A 78 0.89 -22.10 1.57
CA PRO A 78 1.24 -20.81 2.14
C PRO A 78 1.29 -19.69 1.10
N MET A 79 0.81 -18.52 1.48
CA MET A 79 0.90 -17.30 0.68
C MET A 79 2.35 -16.99 0.30
N ALA A 80 3.29 -17.19 1.24
CA ALA A 80 4.71 -17.02 0.99
C ALA A 80 5.20 -17.87 -0.20
N GLU A 81 4.80 -19.15 -0.27
CA GLU A 81 5.17 -20.03 -1.38
C GLU A 81 4.61 -19.53 -2.71
N ARG A 82 3.34 -19.11 -2.71
CA ARG A 82 2.67 -18.59 -3.91
C ARG A 82 3.30 -17.29 -4.41
N VAL A 83 3.54 -16.34 -3.51
CA VAL A 83 4.19 -15.07 -3.84
C VAL A 83 5.60 -15.33 -4.36
N GLU A 84 6.38 -16.21 -3.73
CA GLU A 84 7.72 -16.55 -4.20
C GLU A 84 7.70 -17.12 -5.63
N ALA A 85 6.82 -18.07 -5.90
CA ALA A 85 6.70 -18.71 -7.22
C ALA A 85 6.30 -17.71 -8.31
N LEU A 86 5.33 -16.84 -8.03
CA LEU A 86 4.85 -15.83 -8.98
C LEU A 86 5.83 -14.68 -9.16
N ALA A 87 6.52 -14.25 -8.10
CA ALA A 87 7.43 -13.12 -8.15
C ALA A 87 8.63 -13.40 -9.05
N LYS A 88 9.20 -14.61 -9.03
CA LYS A 88 10.39 -14.99 -9.83
C LYS A 88 10.23 -14.73 -11.33
N ASP A 89 9.03 -14.87 -11.86
CA ASP A 89 8.74 -14.75 -13.28
C ASP A 89 7.83 -13.55 -13.63
N ALA A 90 7.49 -12.70 -12.66
CA ALA A 90 6.75 -11.47 -12.92
C ALA A 90 7.59 -10.45 -13.71
N LEU A 91 6.91 -9.58 -14.48
CA LEU A 91 7.48 -8.37 -15.07
C LEU A 91 7.87 -7.37 -13.98
N ALA A 92 6.95 -7.14 -13.06
CA ALA A 92 7.08 -6.25 -11.91
C ALA A 92 6.08 -6.67 -10.82
N ILE A 93 6.30 -6.15 -9.62
CA ILE A 93 5.49 -6.42 -8.44
C ILE A 93 4.95 -5.09 -7.91
N ILE A 94 3.67 -5.06 -7.60
CA ILE A 94 3.01 -3.95 -6.91
C ILE A 94 2.63 -4.44 -5.52
N ALA A 95 3.22 -3.86 -4.48
CA ALA A 95 2.79 -4.08 -3.11
C ALA A 95 1.68 -3.08 -2.76
N LEU A 96 0.43 -3.56 -2.76
CA LEU A 96 -0.76 -2.73 -2.58
C LEU A 96 -1.19 -2.73 -1.11
N GLY A 97 -1.11 -1.56 -0.48
CA GLY A 97 -1.42 -1.39 0.94
C GLY A 97 -0.20 -1.46 1.84
N THR A 98 -0.28 -0.80 2.99
CA THR A 98 0.82 -0.75 3.97
C THR A 98 1.21 -2.13 4.49
N CYS A 99 0.25 -3.04 4.60
CA CYS A 99 0.53 -4.44 4.94
C CYS A 99 1.44 -5.09 3.90
N ALA A 100 1.14 -4.96 2.61
CA ALA A 100 1.96 -5.54 1.56
C ALA A 100 3.29 -4.80 1.39
N ALA A 101 3.32 -3.47 1.51
CA ALA A 101 4.54 -2.69 1.33
C ALA A 101 5.53 -2.93 2.49
N TYR A 102 5.06 -2.83 3.74
CA TYR A 102 5.90 -2.71 4.94
C TYR A 102 5.55 -3.70 6.06
N GLY A 103 4.52 -4.52 5.91
CA GLY A 103 4.00 -5.42 6.92
C GLY A 103 2.80 -4.83 7.70
N GLY A 104 2.80 -3.52 7.93
CA GLY A 104 1.68 -2.78 8.51
C GLY A 104 1.22 -3.34 9.86
N ILE A 105 -0.08 -3.28 10.13
CA ILE A 105 -0.68 -3.74 11.40
C ILE A 105 -0.33 -5.21 11.69
N ALA A 106 -0.35 -6.07 10.68
CA ALA A 106 -0.07 -7.49 10.86
C ALA A 106 1.38 -7.76 11.34
N ALA A 107 2.33 -6.93 10.91
CA ALA A 107 3.72 -6.99 11.34
C ALA A 107 4.04 -6.15 12.59
N GLY A 108 3.05 -5.42 13.12
CA GLY A 108 3.18 -4.68 14.37
C GLY A 108 3.45 -5.60 15.56
N LYS A 109 4.05 -5.07 16.62
CA LYS A 109 4.39 -5.83 17.83
C LYS A 109 3.12 -6.46 18.43
N PRO A 110 3.13 -7.77 18.78
CA PRO A 110 4.29 -8.66 18.90
C PRO A 110 4.66 -9.50 17.66
N ASN A 111 3.99 -9.31 16.52
CA ASN A 111 4.21 -10.04 15.26
C ASN A 111 4.37 -11.59 15.43
N PRO A 112 3.37 -12.29 16.00
CA PRO A 112 3.51 -13.70 16.33
C PRO A 112 3.64 -14.62 15.11
N GLY A 113 3.13 -14.19 13.94
CA GLY A 113 3.17 -14.95 12.69
C GLY A 113 4.36 -14.63 11.76
N GLY A 114 5.27 -13.74 12.18
CA GLY A 114 6.42 -13.32 11.35
C GLY A 114 5.97 -12.71 10.02
N TYR A 115 4.97 -11.83 10.07
CA TYR A 115 4.50 -11.06 8.94
C TYR A 115 5.57 -10.06 8.50
N THR A 116 5.75 -9.94 7.19
CA THR A 116 6.71 -9.03 6.59
C THR A 116 6.12 -8.33 5.37
N GLY A 117 6.69 -7.19 5.01
CA GLY A 117 6.42 -6.53 3.73
C GLY A 117 7.04 -7.29 2.55
N THR A 118 6.53 -7.00 1.36
CA THR A 118 6.94 -7.63 0.10
C THR A 118 8.42 -7.39 -0.17
N ASP A 119 8.94 -6.20 0.14
CA ASP A 119 10.35 -5.89 -0.11
C ASP A 119 11.31 -6.81 0.67
N LYS A 120 11.14 -6.85 2.00
CA LYS A 120 11.91 -7.74 2.89
C LYS A 120 11.70 -9.21 2.53
N PHE A 121 10.48 -9.60 2.12
CA PHE A 121 10.22 -10.95 1.65
C PHE A 121 11.05 -11.30 0.40
N LEU A 122 11.01 -10.46 -0.63
CA LEU A 122 11.75 -10.68 -1.87
C LEU A 122 13.26 -10.71 -1.64
N GLU A 123 13.78 -9.81 -0.80
CA GLU A 123 15.19 -9.80 -0.39
C GLU A 123 15.58 -11.13 0.27
N SER A 124 14.79 -11.61 1.24
CA SER A 124 15.03 -12.89 1.92
C SER A 124 15.03 -14.10 0.97
N ARG A 125 14.32 -13.99 -0.17
CA ARG A 125 14.24 -15.01 -1.22
C ARG A 125 15.22 -14.77 -2.39
N LYS A 126 16.04 -13.71 -2.32
CA LYS A 126 16.97 -13.28 -3.38
C LYS A 126 16.27 -13.05 -4.73
N ILE A 127 15.06 -12.51 -4.70
CA ILE A 127 14.29 -12.18 -5.90
C ILE A 127 14.51 -10.72 -6.23
N SER A 128 15.19 -10.46 -7.35
CA SER A 128 15.43 -9.11 -7.86
C SER A 128 14.44 -8.78 -8.98
N LYS A 129 13.30 -8.20 -8.60
CA LYS A 129 12.27 -7.72 -9.54
C LYS A 129 11.92 -6.28 -9.25
N PRO A 130 11.52 -5.49 -10.28
CA PRO A 130 10.97 -4.16 -10.06
C PRO A 130 9.81 -4.23 -9.07
N LEU A 131 9.90 -3.46 -7.99
CA LEU A 131 8.89 -3.37 -6.95
C LEU A 131 8.40 -1.92 -6.86
N VAL A 132 7.08 -1.75 -6.88
CA VAL A 132 6.42 -0.46 -6.61
C VAL A 132 5.56 -0.61 -5.36
N ASN A 133 5.85 0.19 -4.35
CA ASN A 133 5.09 0.23 -3.10
C ASN A 133 3.98 1.28 -3.21
N LEU A 134 2.74 0.85 -2.99
CA LEU A 134 1.56 1.72 -2.91
C LEU A 134 0.93 1.62 -1.52
N PRO A 135 1.60 2.16 -0.48
CA PRO A 135 1.10 2.09 0.88
C PRO A 135 -0.13 2.99 1.09
N GLY A 136 -0.72 2.81 2.27
CA GLY A 136 -2.01 3.33 2.68
C GLY A 136 -2.81 2.19 3.33
N CYS A 137 -3.61 2.52 4.34
CA CYS A 137 -4.47 1.57 5.03
C CYS A 137 -5.92 2.08 5.07
N PRO A 138 -6.63 2.04 3.91
CA PRO A 138 -6.21 1.52 2.60
C PRO A 138 -5.46 2.54 1.72
N PRO A 139 -4.87 2.13 0.57
CA PRO A 139 -4.42 3.04 -0.48
C PRO A 139 -5.59 3.74 -1.18
N HIS A 140 -5.39 4.96 -1.66
CA HIS A 140 -6.39 5.65 -2.48
C HIS A 140 -6.51 4.95 -3.85
N PRO A 141 -7.72 4.77 -4.42
CA PRO A 141 -7.91 4.10 -5.72
C PRO A 141 -7.11 4.76 -6.85
N ASP A 142 -7.05 6.10 -6.88
CA ASP A 142 -6.25 6.85 -7.86
C ASP A 142 -4.75 6.52 -7.79
N TRP A 143 -4.20 6.15 -6.62
CA TRP A 143 -2.79 5.77 -6.52
C TRP A 143 -2.53 4.45 -7.24
N PHE A 144 -3.41 3.46 -7.05
CA PHE A 144 -3.32 2.18 -7.75
C PHE A 144 -3.57 2.33 -9.25
N VAL A 145 -4.73 2.88 -9.63
CA VAL A 145 -5.11 2.96 -11.04
C VAL A 145 -4.19 3.94 -11.78
N GLY A 146 -3.77 5.04 -11.16
CA GLY A 146 -2.79 5.95 -11.75
C GLY A 146 -1.44 5.29 -11.98
N THR A 147 -0.98 4.44 -11.06
CA THR A 147 0.24 3.64 -11.27
C THR A 147 0.07 2.66 -12.42
N VAL A 148 -1.04 1.92 -12.48
CA VAL A 148 -1.29 0.97 -13.58
C VAL A 148 -1.43 1.69 -14.93
N ALA A 149 -2.14 2.82 -14.97
CA ALA A 149 -2.26 3.66 -16.16
C ALA A 149 -0.90 4.17 -16.63
N SER A 150 -0.04 4.62 -15.71
CA SER A 150 1.33 5.04 -16.02
C SER A 150 2.14 3.88 -16.62
N VAL A 151 2.06 2.68 -16.02
CA VAL A 151 2.74 1.49 -16.54
C VAL A 151 2.26 1.12 -17.94
N LEU A 152 0.94 1.18 -18.18
CA LEU A 152 0.38 0.91 -19.50
C LEU A 152 0.83 1.94 -20.54
N LEU A 153 0.94 3.22 -20.20
CA LEU A 153 1.28 4.28 -21.13
C LEU A 153 2.79 4.42 -21.37
N LEU A 154 3.59 4.36 -20.31
CA LEU A 154 4.99 4.76 -20.28
C LEU A 154 5.95 3.61 -19.99
N GLY A 155 5.44 2.45 -19.60
CA GLY A 155 6.25 1.34 -19.08
C GLY A 155 6.52 1.46 -17.58
N LEU A 156 7.37 0.57 -17.05
CA LEU A 156 7.68 0.56 -15.61
C LEU A 156 8.30 1.90 -15.15
N PRO A 157 7.97 2.36 -13.93
CA PRO A 157 8.56 3.58 -13.38
C PRO A 157 10.07 3.43 -13.28
N LYS A 158 10.78 4.52 -13.55
CA LYS A 158 12.23 4.60 -13.39
C LYS A 158 12.58 4.95 -11.94
N PRO A 159 13.84 4.72 -11.50
CA PRO A 159 14.25 5.05 -10.13
C PRO A 159 13.96 6.51 -9.73
N GLU A 160 14.08 7.46 -10.67
CA GLU A 160 13.80 8.86 -10.44
C GLU A 160 12.31 9.17 -10.17
N ASP A 161 11.40 8.32 -10.66
CA ASP A 161 9.95 8.46 -10.45
C ASP A 161 9.51 7.97 -9.06
N LEU A 162 10.37 7.19 -8.40
CA LEU A 162 10.14 6.60 -7.09
C LEU A 162 10.96 7.33 -6.01
N ASP A 163 10.46 7.36 -4.78
CA ASP A 163 11.25 7.72 -3.61
C ASP A 163 12.09 6.53 -3.10
N GLU A 164 12.88 6.77 -2.05
CA GLU A 164 13.75 5.75 -1.44
C GLU A 164 12.98 4.55 -0.85
N LEU A 165 11.66 4.69 -0.66
CA LEU A 165 10.76 3.65 -0.18
C LEU A 165 10.04 2.94 -1.34
N LYS A 166 10.48 3.18 -2.58
CA LYS A 166 9.93 2.64 -3.84
C LYS A 166 8.49 3.07 -4.09
N ARG A 167 8.08 4.25 -3.58
CA ARG A 167 6.75 4.81 -3.76
C ARG A 167 6.74 5.85 -4.89
N PRO A 168 5.72 5.91 -5.76
CA PRO A 168 5.65 6.94 -6.80
C PRO A 168 5.60 8.36 -6.22
N LYS A 169 6.58 9.21 -6.56
CA LYS A 169 6.69 10.59 -6.05
C LYS A 169 5.47 11.46 -6.38
N VAL A 170 4.76 11.14 -7.45
CA VAL A 170 3.53 11.85 -7.83
C VAL A 170 2.44 11.77 -6.74
N PHE A 171 2.42 10.70 -5.93
CA PHE A 171 1.44 10.52 -4.85
C PHE A 171 2.06 10.74 -3.46
N TYR A 172 3.33 10.37 -3.29
CA TYR A 172 4.02 10.32 -2.00
C TYR A 172 5.20 11.31 -1.89
N GLY A 173 5.31 12.27 -2.81
CA GLY A 173 6.45 13.19 -2.85
C GLY A 173 6.42 14.32 -1.81
N ASN A 174 5.24 14.65 -1.29
CA ASN A 174 5.05 15.77 -0.36
C ASN A 174 4.45 15.28 0.96
N LEU A 175 4.75 16.01 2.04
CA LEU A 175 4.11 15.79 3.32
C LEU A 175 2.67 16.31 3.31
N ILE A 176 1.77 15.61 4.00
CA ILE A 176 0.38 16.07 4.19
C ILE A 176 0.36 17.49 4.80
N HIS A 177 1.27 17.77 5.74
CA HIS A 177 1.33 19.05 6.44
C HIS A 177 1.73 20.25 5.54
N GLU A 178 2.50 20.02 4.48
CA GLU A 178 2.90 21.08 3.55
C GLU A 178 1.71 21.64 2.77
N ASN A 179 0.73 20.79 2.49
CA ASN A 179 -0.48 21.13 1.73
C ASN A 179 -1.74 21.16 2.61
N CYS A 180 -1.59 21.19 3.93
CA CYS A 180 -2.72 21.12 4.85
C CYS A 180 -3.45 22.48 4.92
N PRO A 181 -4.78 22.54 4.70
CA PRO A 181 -5.55 23.78 4.85
C PRO A 181 -5.52 24.36 6.27
N ARG A 182 -5.23 23.51 7.28
CA ARG A 182 -5.07 23.93 8.68
C ARG A 182 -3.64 24.40 9.02
N ARG A 183 -2.76 24.60 8.01
CA ARG A 183 -1.35 24.97 8.23
C ARG A 183 -1.20 26.34 8.89
N ALA A 184 -1.94 27.35 8.47
CA ALA A 184 -1.91 28.67 9.09
C ALA A 184 -2.24 28.62 10.61
N TYR A 185 -3.19 27.76 11.00
CA TYR A 185 -3.48 27.53 12.42
C TYR A 185 -2.29 26.94 13.18
N PHE A 186 -1.51 26.05 12.56
CA PHE A 186 -0.30 25.50 13.17
C PHE A 186 0.76 26.59 13.35
N ASP A 187 1.01 27.37 12.31
CA ASP A 187 2.04 28.42 12.31
C ASP A 187 1.72 29.54 13.33
N GLU A 188 0.44 29.82 13.56
CA GLU A 188 -0.04 30.77 14.59
C GLU A 188 -0.19 30.16 15.99
N GLY A 189 0.10 28.86 16.18
CA GLY A 189 -0.06 28.18 17.48
C GLY A 189 -1.51 27.96 17.91
N LYS A 190 -2.47 28.02 16.98
CA LYS A 190 -3.90 27.81 17.22
C LYS A 190 -4.28 26.34 17.06
N PHE A 191 -4.21 25.60 18.16
CA PHE A 191 -4.51 24.16 18.18
C PHE A 191 -5.93 23.86 18.69
N ALA A 192 -6.59 22.90 18.04
CA ALA A 192 -7.83 22.33 18.54
C ALA A 192 -7.53 21.47 19.77
N ARG A 193 -8.33 21.63 20.84
CA ARG A 193 -8.18 20.87 22.09
C ARG A 193 -9.20 19.73 22.17
N LYS A 194 -10.26 19.78 21.38
CA LYS A 194 -11.30 18.75 21.26
C LYS A 194 -11.68 18.51 19.80
N PHE A 195 -12.16 17.31 19.50
CA PHE A 195 -12.70 17.00 18.17
C PHE A 195 -13.91 17.90 17.86
N GLY A 196 -13.95 18.41 16.63
CA GLY A 196 -14.97 19.36 16.18
C GLY A 196 -14.60 20.83 16.34
N GLU A 197 -13.55 21.17 17.11
CA GLU A 197 -13.07 22.54 17.23
C GLU A 197 -12.35 23.02 15.94
N PRO A 198 -12.42 24.33 15.62
CA PRO A 198 -11.52 24.92 14.64
C PRO A 198 -10.07 24.88 15.16
N GLY A 199 -9.10 24.96 14.24
CA GLY A 199 -7.67 24.96 14.59
C GLY A 199 -6.91 23.72 14.10
N CYS A 200 -5.60 23.68 14.33
CA CYS A 200 -4.76 22.56 13.92
C CYS A 200 -4.93 21.35 14.85
N LEU A 201 -4.96 20.13 14.28
CA LEU A 201 -5.16 18.87 15.00
C LEU A 201 -3.86 18.28 15.60
N ASN A 202 -2.76 19.04 15.63
CA ASN A 202 -1.45 18.56 16.08
C ASN A 202 -1.50 18.00 17.51
N GLU A 203 -2.16 18.73 18.43
CA GLU A 203 -2.29 18.32 19.83
C GLU A 203 -3.28 17.17 20.04
N LEU A 204 -4.16 16.93 19.07
CA LEU A 204 -5.02 15.75 19.01
C LEU A 204 -4.31 14.55 18.34
N GLY A 205 -3.03 14.70 17.99
CA GLY A 205 -2.18 13.62 17.52
C GLY A 205 -2.01 13.50 16.01
N CYS A 206 -2.24 14.57 15.26
CA CYS A 206 -2.11 14.54 13.80
C CYS A 206 -0.67 14.23 13.36
N LYS A 207 -0.50 13.13 12.62
CA LYS A 207 0.76 12.66 12.05
C LYS A 207 1.07 13.26 10.66
N GLY A 208 0.27 14.22 10.21
CA GLY A 208 0.46 14.91 8.92
C GLY A 208 1.88 15.46 8.69
N PRO A 209 2.61 15.95 9.71
CA PRO A 209 3.99 16.43 9.57
C PRO A 209 5.03 15.36 9.22
N VAL A 210 4.70 14.07 9.34
CA VAL A 210 5.61 12.95 9.01
C VAL A 210 5.04 12.00 7.97
N THR A 211 3.85 12.30 7.43
CA THR A 211 3.15 11.41 6.49
C THR A 211 3.25 11.97 5.09
N HIS A 212 3.80 11.18 4.18
CA HIS A 212 3.87 11.47 2.77
C HIS A 212 2.65 10.89 2.07
N ALA A 213 1.77 11.76 1.59
CA ALA A 213 0.63 11.42 0.76
C ALA A 213 -0.05 12.71 0.27
N ASP A 214 -0.67 12.66 -0.90
CA ASP A 214 -1.42 13.78 -1.46
C ASP A 214 -2.89 13.87 -0.99
N CYS A 215 -3.24 13.21 0.12
CA CYS A 215 -4.60 13.18 0.70
C CYS A 215 -5.20 14.57 0.90
N SER A 216 -4.40 15.58 1.22
CA SER A 216 -4.86 16.97 1.40
C SER A 216 -5.26 17.65 0.10
N LEU A 217 -4.76 17.16 -1.04
CA LEU A 217 -5.03 17.70 -2.37
C LEU A 217 -6.18 16.95 -3.05
N ARG A 218 -6.14 15.61 -3.04
CA ARG A 218 -7.15 14.79 -3.74
C ARG A 218 -8.34 14.39 -2.89
N MET A 219 -8.20 14.43 -1.57
CA MET A 219 -9.17 13.96 -0.60
C MET A 219 -9.50 12.46 -0.82
N TRP A 220 -10.67 12.02 -0.39
CA TRP A 220 -11.13 10.62 -0.44
C TRP A 220 -12.59 10.55 -0.90
N ASN A 221 -12.97 9.39 -1.43
CA ASN A 221 -14.33 9.08 -1.86
C ASN A 221 -14.87 10.12 -2.86
N HIS A 222 -14.19 10.29 -4.00
CA HIS A 222 -14.52 11.28 -5.04
C HIS A 222 -14.48 12.73 -4.54
N GLY A 223 -13.47 13.07 -3.73
CA GLY A 223 -13.32 14.42 -3.22
C GLY A 223 -14.28 14.78 -2.07
N THR A 224 -15.06 13.82 -1.57
CA THR A 224 -16.11 14.09 -0.56
C THR A 224 -15.52 14.58 0.76
N ASN A 225 -14.52 13.88 1.28
CA ASN A 225 -13.85 14.26 2.52
C ASN A 225 -12.48 13.58 2.64
N TRP A 226 -11.78 13.77 3.74
CA TRP A 226 -10.50 13.12 4.06
C TRP A 226 -10.28 13.21 5.57
N CYS A 227 -9.27 12.52 6.11
CA CYS A 227 -9.08 12.38 7.56
C CYS A 227 -9.12 13.73 8.31
N ILE A 228 -8.22 14.65 7.96
CA ILE A 228 -8.11 15.97 8.61
C ILE A 228 -9.30 16.87 8.27
N GLY A 229 -9.86 16.76 7.06
CA GLY A 229 -11.07 17.46 6.66
C GLY A 229 -12.28 17.10 7.53
N ALA A 230 -12.40 15.82 7.89
CA ALA A 230 -13.42 15.31 8.80
C ALA A 230 -13.17 15.66 10.28
N GLY A 231 -12.10 16.41 10.58
CA GLY A 231 -11.71 16.74 11.96
C GLY A 231 -11.01 15.61 12.69
N SER A 232 -10.61 14.54 11.99
CA SER A 232 -9.85 13.42 12.55
C SER A 232 -8.34 13.59 12.25
N PRO A 233 -7.43 13.29 13.19
CA PRO A 233 -6.00 13.42 12.94
C PRO A 233 -5.54 12.44 11.85
N CYS A 234 -4.56 12.84 11.04
CA CYS A 234 -3.84 11.86 10.22
C CYS A 234 -3.15 10.85 11.15
N ILE A 235 -3.20 9.55 10.82
CA ILE A 235 -2.61 8.48 11.61
C ILE A 235 -1.30 7.92 11.02
N GLY A 236 -0.81 8.50 9.92
CA GLY A 236 0.42 8.04 9.28
C GLY A 236 0.31 6.72 8.53
N CYS A 237 -0.88 6.38 8.02
CA CYS A 237 -1.14 5.05 7.45
C CYS A 237 -0.30 4.71 6.21
N CYS A 238 0.35 5.68 5.56
CA CYS A 238 1.21 5.47 4.38
C CYS A 238 2.70 5.27 4.72
N GLU A 239 3.08 5.40 6.00
CA GLU A 239 4.49 5.35 6.42
C GLU A 239 4.90 3.94 6.87
N PRO A 240 6.18 3.55 6.69
CA PRO A 240 6.70 2.25 7.15
C PRO A 240 6.55 2.03 8.66
N GLY A 241 6.55 3.09 9.46
CA GLY A 241 6.35 3.02 10.90
C GLY A 241 4.93 2.69 11.37
N PHE A 242 3.96 2.59 10.45
CA PHE A 242 2.56 2.32 10.82
C PHE A 242 2.31 0.85 11.19
N PRO A 243 1.66 0.56 12.33
CA PRO A 243 1.07 1.51 13.28
C PRO A 243 1.98 1.90 14.45
N ASP A 244 3.00 1.12 14.77
CA ASP A 244 3.67 1.17 16.08
C ASP A 244 4.41 2.49 16.35
N LEU A 245 5.14 3.03 15.37
CA LEU A 245 5.95 4.26 15.56
C LEU A 245 5.12 5.54 15.52
N VAL A 246 3.91 5.44 14.96
CA VAL A 246 2.94 6.54 14.90
C VAL A 246 1.85 6.39 15.97
N ALA A 247 1.92 5.35 16.80
CA ALA A 247 1.12 5.24 18.00
C ALA A 247 1.78 6.00 19.18
N PRO A 248 1.00 6.53 20.14
CA PRO A 248 -0.46 6.56 20.16
C PRO A 248 -1.05 7.56 19.14
N PHE A 249 -2.15 7.17 18.49
CA PHE A 249 -2.76 7.98 17.42
C PHE A 249 -3.30 9.32 17.90
N TYR A 250 -3.88 9.35 19.10
CA TYR A 250 -4.55 10.54 19.66
C TYR A 250 -3.69 11.33 20.63
N GLN A 251 -2.37 11.26 20.46
CA GLN A 251 -1.40 12.05 21.21
C GLN A 251 -0.45 12.72 20.23
N LYS A 252 -0.05 13.96 20.54
CA LYS A 252 0.98 14.68 19.81
C LYS A 252 2.22 13.79 19.68
N LEU A 253 2.85 13.80 18.50
CA LEU A 253 4.15 13.14 18.35
C LEU A 253 5.16 13.78 19.31
N ASP A 254 5.93 12.93 19.98
CA ASP A 254 7.14 13.35 20.66
C ASP A 254 8.20 13.69 19.60
N ASP A 255 8.83 14.85 19.74
CA ASP A 255 9.86 15.35 18.82
C ASP A 255 11.05 14.37 18.72
N ALA A 256 11.27 13.55 19.75
CA ALA A 256 12.30 12.51 19.76
C ALA A 256 12.08 11.39 18.72
N ASN A 257 10.84 11.10 18.32
CA ASN A 257 10.50 9.96 17.45
C ASN A 257 10.29 10.34 15.97
N MET A 258 10.30 11.64 15.64
CA MET A 258 10.06 12.14 14.28
C MET A 258 11.02 11.59 13.20
N PRO A 259 12.34 11.42 13.43
CA PRO A 259 13.28 11.04 12.37
C PRO A 259 13.16 9.58 11.87
N THR A 260 12.43 8.72 12.58
CA THR A 260 12.41 7.26 12.33
C THR A 260 11.17 6.80 11.56
N ILE A 261 10.08 7.58 11.57
CA ILE A 261 8.78 7.17 11.02
C ILE A 261 8.81 6.98 9.49
N GLY A 262 9.52 7.86 8.78
CA GLY A 262 9.63 7.84 7.32
C GLY A 262 10.79 7.00 6.76
N LYS A 263 11.42 6.15 7.58
CA LYS A 263 12.54 5.30 7.18
C LYS A 263 12.17 3.83 7.32
N LEU A 264 12.66 2.98 6.42
CA LEU A 264 12.62 1.53 6.63
C LEU A 264 13.46 1.20 7.86
N GLN A 265 12.85 0.52 8.84
CA GLN A 265 13.61 -0.08 9.93
C GLN A 265 14.23 -1.39 9.43
N GLY A 266 15.52 -1.58 9.71
CA GLY A 266 16.27 -2.81 9.38
C GLY A 266 15.55 -4.07 9.79
#